data_AF-A0A3M2LMA6-F1
#
_entry.id   AF-A0A3M2LMA6-F1
#
_cell.length_a   1.000
_cell.length_b   1.000
_cell.length_c   1.000
_cell.angle_alpha   90.00
_cell.angle_beta   90.00
_cell.angle_gamma   90.00
#
_symmetry.space_group_name_H-M   'P 1'
#
loop_
_entity.id
_entity.type
_entity.pdbx_description
1 polymer ?
#
loop_
_entity_poly.entity_id
_entity_poly.type
_entity_poly.pdbx_seq_one_letter_code
_entity_poly.pdbx_strand_id
1 'polypeptide(L)'
;MDIESVVKRMALREVRAHFLVPSDQAPGEVRPPAPPVTVLVRTCPVCGADADAVRRYGRSVPFAHWEVREESAGLPTLTILGCEWLAPRAVLPMAIAIERHGGAVSGFSTRAASLVRLGRPAPPEAVRLLDAEERWADALDAGDFAGTLTLPAATRPTDGDGLVPLFLGPHTGPGGLNDLYLNERLRAAEAELAGARHA
;
A
#
# COMPACT_ATOMS: atom_id res chain seq x y z
N MET A 1 -6.88 -11.27 20.76
CA MET A 1 -7.60 -10.88 19.53
C MET A 1 -7.40 -11.95 18.48
N ASP A 2 -8.49 -12.52 17.95
CA ASP A 2 -8.43 -13.53 16.90
C ASP A 2 -7.90 -12.95 15.58
N ILE A 3 -7.40 -13.84 14.70
CA ILE A 3 -6.75 -13.44 13.45
C ILE A 3 -7.73 -12.88 12.43
N GLU A 4 -8.96 -13.40 12.40
CA GLU A 4 -10.01 -12.97 11.48
C GLU A 4 -10.40 -11.52 11.71
N SER A 5 -10.52 -11.10 12.97
CA SER A 5 -10.77 -9.73 13.37
C SER A 5 -9.65 -8.78 12.95
N VAL A 6 -8.40 -9.26 12.93
CA VAL A 6 -7.26 -8.48 12.43
C VAL A 6 -7.39 -8.28 10.92
N VAL A 7 -7.66 -9.35 10.18
CA VAL A 7 -7.87 -9.31 8.73
C VAL A 7 -9.02 -8.35 8.35
N LYS A 8 -10.14 -8.42 9.07
CA LYS A 8 -11.29 -7.52 8.90
C LYS A 8 -10.89 -6.05 9.07
N ARG A 9 -10.10 -5.72 10.08
CA ARG A 9 -9.61 -4.34 10.28
C ARG A 9 -8.69 -3.89 9.16
N MET A 10 -7.78 -4.74 8.71
CA MET A 10 -6.90 -4.40 7.57
C MET A 10 -7.70 -4.15 6.29
N ALA A 11 -8.77 -4.92 6.05
CA ALA A 11 -9.67 -4.71 4.92
C ALA A 11 -10.42 -3.37 5.03
N LEU A 12 -11.00 -3.08 6.20
CA LEU A 12 -11.67 -1.81 6.48
C LEU A 12 -10.73 -0.60 6.31
N ARG A 13 -9.49 -0.72 6.80
CA ARG A 13 -8.47 0.34 6.69
C ARG A 13 -8.09 0.62 5.25
N GLU A 14 -7.89 -0.43 4.44
CA GLU A 14 -7.62 -0.25 3.02
C GLU A 14 -8.77 0.46 2.29
N VAL A 15 -10.02 0.11 2.61
CA VAL A 15 -11.18 0.78 2.03
C VAL A 15 -11.22 2.24 2.44
N ARG A 16 -11.10 2.56 3.74
CA ARG A 16 -11.07 3.96 4.20
C ARG A 16 -9.97 4.75 3.51
N ALA A 17 -8.77 4.18 3.39
CA ALA A 17 -7.66 4.77 2.66
C ALA A 17 -7.98 5.01 1.17
N HIS A 18 -8.73 4.10 0.53
CA HIS A 18 -9.16 4.22 -0.85
C HIS A 18 -10.17 5.35 -1.07
N PHE A 19 -11.02 5.62 -0.08
CA PHE A 19 -12.05 6.67 -0.11
C PHE A 19 -11.59 8.01 0.44
N LEU A 20 -10.32 8.16 0.84
CA LEU A 20 -9.77 9.47 1.22
C LEU A 20 -9.98 10.50 0.10
N VAL A 21 -10.37 11.71 0.48
CA VAL A 21 -10.48 12.82 -0.47
C VAL A 21 -9.18 13.60 -0.44
N PRO A 22 -8.46 13.74 -1.58
CA PRO A 22 -7.28 14.58 -1.64
C PRO A 22 -7.65 16.04 -1.32
N SER A 23 -6.71 16.79 -0.77
CA SER A 23 -6.92 18.20 -0.43
C SER A 23 -7.34 19.01 -1.66
N ASP A 24 -8.28 19.94 -1.49
CA ASP A 24 -8.71 20.83 -2.57
C ASP A 24 -7.52 21.62 -3.14
N GLN A 25 -7.43 21.66 -4.47
CA GLN A 25 -6.44 22.46 -5.18
C GLN A 25 -6.98 23.87 -5.38
N ALA A 26 -6.18 24.88 -5.04
CA ALA A 26 -6.50 26.27 -5.34
C ALA A 26 -6.58 26.45 -6.87
N PRO A 27 -7.55 27.23 -7.40
CA PRO A 27 -7.63 27.51 -8.82
C PRO A 27 -6.31 28.08 -9.36
N GLY A 28 -5.79 27.48 -10.43
CA GLY A 28 -4.56 27.92 -11.10
C GLY A 28 -3.27 27.25 -10.63
N GLU A 29 -3.30 26.43 -9.57
CA GLU A 29 -2.15 25.61 -9.18
C GLU A 29 -2.14 24.27 -9.94
N VAL A 30 -1.16 24.07 -10.81
CA VAL A 30 -0.88 22.76 -11.44
C VAL A 30 0.12 22.01 -10.57
N ARG A 31 -0.37 21.10 -9.74
CA ARG A 31 0.47 20.16 -8.98
C ARG A 31 0.50 18.79 -9.67
N PRO A 32 1.61 18.04 -9.59
CA PRO A 32 1.60 16.65 -10.00
C PRO A 32 0.54 15.88 -9.20
N PRO A 33 -0.09 14.83 -9.78
CA PRO A 33 -1.19 14.11 -9.14
C PRO A 33 -0.80 13.38 -7.85
N ALA A 34 0.50 13.27 -7.56
CA ALA A 34 1.05 12.77 -6.31
C ALA A 34 2.42 13.43 -6.06
N PRO A 35 2.84 13.59 -4.79
CA PRO A 35 4.14 14.16 -4.45
C PRO A 35 5.30 13.32 -5.04
N PRO A 36 6.48 13.93 -5.24
CA PRO A 36 7.65 13.21 -5.70
C PRO A 36 8.09 12.19 -4.63
N VAL A 37 8.29 10.95 -5.06
CA VAL A 37 8.81 9.87 -4.23
C VAL A 37 9.78 9.03 -5.04
N THR A 38 10.74 8.43 -4.33
CA THR A 38 11.66 7.44 -4.90
C THR A 38 11.07 6.05 -4.69
N VAL A 39 10.93 5.27 -5.75
CA VAL A 39 10.51 3.87 -5.65
C VAL A 39 11.74 2.99 -5.54
N LEU A 40 11.89 2.34 -4.40
CA LEU A 40 12.94 1.38 -4.13
C LEU A 40 12.45 -0.03 -4.44
N VAL A 41 12.99 -0.65 -5.49
CA VAL A 41 12.61 -2.02 -5.88
C VAL A 41 13.55 -3.02 -5.22
N ARG A 42 12.98 -3.97 -4.49
CA ARG A 42 13.70 -5.13 -3.95
C ARG A 42 13.38 -6.39 -4.77
N THR A 43 14.36 -7.28 -4.87
CA THR A 43 14.16 -8.58 -5.50
C THR A 43 13.17 -9.42 -4.68
N CYS A 44 12.18 -9.99 -5.36
CA CYS A 44 11.22 -10.88 -4.72
C CYS A 44 11.90 -12.21 -4.34
N PRO A 45 11.87 -12.63 -3.06
CA PRO A 45 12.49 -13.87 -2.63
C PRO A 45 11.71 -15.14 -3.03
N VAL A 46 10.58 -14.99 -3.73
CA VAL A 46 9.74 -16.12 -4.18
C VAL A 46 9.95 -16.40 -5.66
N CYS A 47 9.84 -15.37 -6.52
CA CYS A 47 9.92 -15.53 -7.98
C CYS A 47 11.18 -14.91 -8.60
N GLY A 48 12.01 -14.22 -7.83
CA GLY A 48 13.23 -13.57 -8.33
C GLY A 48 13.00 -12.26 -9.09
N ALA A 49 11.75 -11.79 -9.24
CA ALA A 49 11.46 -10.53 -9.93
C ALA A 49 12.10 -9.33 -9.23
N ASP A 50 12.75 -8.46 -10.00
CA ASP A 50 13.57 -7.34 -9.54
C ASP A 50 13.22 -6.03 -10.28
N ALA A 51 14.12 -5.04 -10.26
CA ALA A 51 13.92 -3.78 -10.96
C ALA A 51 13.79 -3.94 -12.49
N ASP A 52 14.45 -4.93 -13.09
CA ASP A 52 14.33 -5.20 -14.52
C ASP A 52 12.97 -5.77 -14.87
N ALA A 53 12.41 -6.61 -14.00
CA ALA A 53 11.03 -7.06 -14.14
C ALA A 53 10.05 -5.86 -14.12
N VAL A 54 10.21 -4.91 -13.20
CA VAL A 54 9.39 -3.68 -13.12
C VAL A 54 9.48 -2.87 -14.41
N ARG A 55 10.71 -2.63 -14.91
CA ARG A 55 10.96 -1.87 -16.16
C ARG A 55 10.33 -2.55 -17.36
N ARG A 56 10.43 -3.89 -17.45
CA ARG A 56 9.89 -4.68 -18.56
C ARG A 56 8.37 -4.59 -18.65
N TYR A 57 7.67 -4.66 -17.52
CA TYR A 57 6.21 -4.67 -17.50
C TYR A 57 5.58 -3.27 -17.49
N GLY A 58 6.34 -2.22 -17.14
CA GLY A 58 5.95 -0.81 -17.28
C GLY A 58 4.71 -0.38 -16.49
N ARG A 59 4.15 -1.27 -15.65
CA ARG A 59 2.88 -1.08 -14.95
C ARG A 59 3.03 -1.02 -13.42
N SER A 60 4.17 -1.44 -12.88
CA SER A 60 4.36 -1.65 -11.44
C SER A 60 4.39 -0.36 -10.62
N VAL A 61 4.80 0.75 -11.24
CA VAL A 61 4.91 2.07 -10.60
C VAL A 61 3.66 2.88 -10.93
N PRO A 62 2.95 3.43 -9.94
CA PRO A 62 1.66 4.06 -10.21
C PRO A 62 1.73 5.38 -11.00
N PHE A 63 2.87 6.07 -11.00
CA PHE A 63 3.05 7.34 -11.69
C PHE A 63 4.36 7.40 -12.47
N ALA A 64 4.31 7.89 -13.71
CA ALA A 64 5.46 7.95 -14.60
C ALA A 64 6.57 8.92 -14.16
N HIS A 65 6.23 9.94 -13.35
CA HIS A 65 7.20 10.92 -12.83
C HIS A 65 7.94 10.42 -11.57
N TRP A 66 7.56 9.27 -11.02
CA TRP A 66 8.25 8.69 -9.89
C TRP A 66 9.53 8.00 -10.33
N GLU A 67 10.61 8.26 -9.60
CA GLU A 67 11.92 7.74 -9.96
C GLU A 67 12.13 6.35 -9.36
N VAL A 68 12.51 5.39 -10.18
CA VAL A 68 12.85 4.03 -9.74
C VAL A 68 14.35 3.94 -9.47
N ARG A 69 14.73 3.68 -8.21
CA ARG A 69 16.13 3.57 -7.79
C ARG A 69 16.38 2.28 -7.00
N GLU A 70 17.65 1.94 -6.88
CA GLU A 70 18.13 0.85 -6.01
C GLU A 70 18.56 1.35 -4.62
N GLU A 71 18.65 2.67 -4.44
CA GLU A 71 19.04 3.33 -3.19
C GLU A 71 18.16 4.57 -2.88
N SER A 72 18.00 4.88 -1.60
CA SER A 72 17.22 6.04 -1.13
C SER A 72 17.95 7.37 -1.40
N ALA A 73 17.24 8.40 -1.84
CA ALA A 73 17.86 9.67 -2.19
C ALA A 73 16.98 10.88 -1.86
N GLY A 74 17.11 11.42 -0.63
CA GLY A 74 16.57 12.72 -0.19
C GLY A 74 15.04 12.90 -0.19
N LEU A 75 14.30 12.11 -0.97
CA LEU A 75 12.85 12.05 -1.05
C LEU A 75 12.29 10.91 -0.19
N PRO A 76 11.01 10.99 0.23
CA PRO A 76 10.33 9.85 0.82
C PRO A 76 10.40 8.65 -0.15
N THR A 77 10.75 7.49 0.40
CA THR A 77 10.96 6.28 -0.38
C THR A 77 9.76 5.34 -0.26
N LEU A 78 9.26 4.79 -1.36
CA LEU A 78 8.30 3.69 -1.37
C LEU A 78 9.03 2.40 -1.75
N THR A 79 9.11 1.44 -0.82
CA THR A 79 9.73 0.14 -1.09
C THR A 79 8.70 -0.87 -1.60
N ILE A 80 8.98 -1.50 -2.73
CA ILE A 80 8.15 -2.53 -3.37
C ILE A 80 9.01 -3.76 -3.73
N LEU A 81 8.38 -4.91 -3.95
CA LEU A 81 9.02 -6.06 -4.61
C LEU A 81 8.85 -5.97 -6.13
N GLY A 82 9.80 -6.53 -6.90
CA GLY A 82 9.78 -6.44 -8.37
C GLY A 82 8.58 -7.10 -9.06
N CYS A 83 7.87 -8.00 -8.38
CA CYS A 83 6.64 -8.63 -8.86
C CYS A 83 5.36 -7.89 -8.47
N GLU A 84 5.43 -6.75 -7.77
CA GLU A 84 4.24 -6.04 -7.30
C GLU A 84 3.72 -5.04 -8.32
N TRP A 85 2.41 -5.04 -8.47
CA TRP A 85 1.63 -4.02 -9.14
C TRP A 85 0.76 -3.29 -8.11
N LEU A 86 0.85 -1.95 -8.12
CA LEU A 86 0.09 -1.05 -7.25
C LEU A 86 -0.84 -0.18 -8.09
N ALA A 87 -2.11 -0.12 -7.72
CA ALA A 87 -3.03 0.85 -8.29
C ALA A 87 -2.65 2.28 -7.82
N PRO A 88 -2.77 3.33 -8.65
CA PRO A 88 -2.53 4.72 -8.23
C PRO A 88 -3.27 5.12 -6.97
N ARG A 89 -4.50 4.64 -6.78
CA ARG A 89 -5.29 4.95 -5.59
C ARG A 89 -4.73 4.32 -4.30
N ALA A 90 -3.95 3.25 -4.40
CA ALA A 90 -3.38 2.55 -3.24
C ALA A 90 -2.35 3.39 -2.48
N VAL A 91 -1.75 4.40 -3.13
CA VAL A 91 -0.74 5.27 -2.53
C VAL A 91 -1.31 6.62 -2.07
N LEU A 92 -2.63 6.81 -2.12
CA LEU A 92 -3.25 8.04 -1.64
C LEU A 92 -2.97 8.37 -0.16
N PRO A 93 -3.06 7.42 0.80
CA PRO A 93 -2.74 7.75 2.20
C PRO A 93 -1.28 8.21 2.36
N MET A 94 -0.37 7.65 1.54
CA MET A 94 1.03 8.08 1.48
C MET A 94 1.16 9.52 0.98
N ALA A 95 0.47 9.84 -0.12
CA ALA A 95 0.49 11.18 -0.70
C ALA A 95 0.00 12.23 0.31
N ILE A 96 -1.13 11.95 0.98
CA ILE A 96 -1.68 12.83 2.00
C ILE A 96 -0.72 12.98 3.19
N ALA A 97 -0.10 11.90 3.65
CA ALA A 97 0.88 11.96 4.74
C ALA A 97 2.08 12.85 4.39
N ILE A 98 2.64 12.70 3.18
CA ILE A 98 3.76 13.51 2.69
C ILE A 98 3.37 14.98 2.57
N GLU A 99 2.21 15.26 1.98
CA GLU A 99 1.75 16.64 1.75
C GLU A 99 1.44 17.40 3.04
N ARG A 100 0.84 16.72 4.04
CA ARG A 100 0.40 17.38 5.29
C ARG A 100 1.44 17.40 6.39
N HIS A 101 2.33 16.41 6.44
CA HIS A 101 3.21 16.17 7.61
C HIS A 101 4.69 16.03 7.22
N GLY A 102 5.12 16.67 6.12
CA GLY A 102 6.46 16.52 5.54
C GLY A 102 7.62 16.44 6.55
N GLY A 103 8.60 15.58 6.28
CA GLY A 103 9.83 15.41 7.08
C GLY A 103 9.75 14.42 8.24
N ALA A 104 8.56 14.03 8.72
CA ALA A 104 8.41 13.04 9.80
C ALA A 104 8.51 11.57 9.32
N VAL A 105 8.24 11.33 8.02
CA VAL A 105 8.23 9.97 7.45
C VAL A 105 9.53 9.71 6.68
N SER A 106 10.26 8.68 7.09
CA SER A 106 11.52 8.28 6.42
C SER A 106 11.26 7.37 5.22
N GLY A 107 10.13 6.68 5.18
CA GLY A 107 9.73 5.88 4.03
C GLY A 107 8.44 5.09 4.24
N PHE A 108 8.00 4.46 3.16
CA PHE A 108 6.84 3.61 3.07
C PHE A 108 7.23 2.26 2.47
N SER A 109 6.46 1.23 2.73
CA SER A 109 6.62 -0.11 2.17
C SER A 109 5.27 -0.72 1.84
N THR A 110 5.20 -1.52 0.79
CA THR A 110 4.05 -2.43 0.59
C THR A 110 4.04 -3.50 1.67
N ARG A 111 2.90 -4.17 1.86
CA ARG A 111 2.81 -5.33 2.75
C ARG A 111 3.83 -6.40 2.41
N ALA A 112 4.01 -6.72 1.12
CA ALA A 112 4.95 -7.75 0.69
C ALA A 112 6.40 -7.36 1.00
N ALA A 113 6.80 -6.11 0.73
CA ALA A 113 8.12 -5.61 1.06
C ALA A 113 8.36 -5.59 2.58
N SER A 114 7.36 -5.19 3.37
CA SER A 114 7.44 -5.22 4.83
C SER A 114 7.59 -6.65 5.37
N LEU A 115 6.89 -7.64 4.81
CA LEU A 115 7.10 -9.03 5.21
C LEU A 115 8.52 -9.53 4.93
N VAL A 116 9.13 -9.11 3.82
CA VAL A 116 10.54 -9.43 3.54
C VAL A 116 11.46 -8.77 4.57
N ARG A 117 11.25 -7.48 4.87
CA ARG A 117 12.00 -6.76 5.92
C ARG A 117 11.87 -7.40 7.30
N LEU A 118 10.68 -7.90 7.64
CA LEU A 118 10.37 -8.56 8.91
C LEU A 118 10.87 -10.02 8.99
N GLY A 119 11.54 -10.54 7.97
CA GLY A 119 12.07 -11.90 7.97
C GLY A 119 11.04 -12.99 7.64
N ARG A 120 9.95 -12.63 6.97
CA ARG A 120 8.87 -13.53 6.50
C ARG A 120 8.28 -14.40 7.63
N PRO A 121 7.72 -13.79 8.69
CA PRO A 121 7.12 -14.51 9.80
C PRO A 121 5.95 -15.40 9.34
N ALA A 122 5.55 -16.34 10.20
CA ALA A 122 4.42 -17.23 9.91
C ALA A 122 3.11 -16.44 9.73
N PRO A 123 2.13 -16.93 8.93
CA PRO A 123 0.99 -16.10 8.50
C PRO A 123 0.19 -15.41 9.63
N PRO A 124 -0.14 -16.06 10.78
CA PRO A 124 -0.86 -15.38 11.85
C PRO A 124 -0.06 -14.23 12.50
N GLU A 125 1.26 -14.37 12.57
CA GLU A 125 2.16 -13.36 13.12
C GLU A 125 2.37 -12.23 12.10
N ALA A 126 2.62 -12.58 10.84
CA ALA A 126 2.72 -11.66 9.71
C ALA A 126 1.54 -10.68 9.65
N VAL A 127 0.31 -11.18 9.72
CA VAL A 127 -0.91 -10.37 9.71
C VAL A 127 -0.98 -9.41 10.90
N ARG A 128 -0.57 -9.85 12.10
CA ARG A 128 -0.58 -8.98 13.30
C ARG A 128 0.47 -7.88 13.21
N LEU A 129 1.66 -8.21 12.72
CA LEU A 129 2.74 -7.24 12.52
C LEU A 129 2.36 -6.20 11.47
N LEU A 130 1.80 -6.63 10.33
CA LEU A 130 1.31 -5.70 9.31
C LEU A 130 0.15 -4.83 9.81
N ASP A 131 -0.83 -5.39 10.53
CA ASP A 131 -1.91 -4.58 11.13
C ASP A 131 -1.34 -3.48 12.04
N ALA A 132 -0.31 -3.78 12.83
CA ALA A 132 0.36 -2.79 13.67
C ALA A 132 1.10 -1.73 12.84
N GLU A 133 1.86 -2.14 11.81
CA GLU A 133 2.58 -1.22 10.91
C GLU A 133 1.67 -0.38 10.00
N GLU A 134 0.40 -0.75 9.86
CA GLU A 134 -0.61 -0.01 9.09
C GLU A 134 -1.42 0.97 9.95
N ARG A 135 -1.34 0.92 11.29
CA ARG A 135 -2.17 1.74 12.19
C ARG A 135 -2.04 3.24 11.97
N TRP A 136 -0.90 3.71 11.47
CA TRP A 136 -0.70 5.13 11.16
C TRP A 136 -1.79 5.68 10.23
N ALA A 137 -2.34 4.86 9.32
CA ALA A 137 -3.39 5.31 8.41
C ALA A 137 -4.71 5.60 9.11
N ASP A 138 -4.96 5.01 10.29
CA ASP A 138 -6.12 5.34 11.13
C ASP A 138 -5.91 6.68 11.87
N ALA A 139 -4.66 7.13 12.03
CA ALA A 139 -4.26 8.35 12.71
C ALA A 139 -3.70 9.40 11.71
N LEU A 140 -4.05 9.29 10.44
CA LEU A 140 -3.46 10.09 9.36
C LEU A 140 -3.57 11.59 9.62
N ASP A 141 -4.73 12.07 10.07
CA ASP A 141 -4.96 13.50 10.33
C ASP A 141 -4.20 14.02 11.56
N ALA A 142 -3.86 13.15 12.51
CA ALA A 142 -3.15 13.53 13.73
C ALA A 142 -1.64 13.73 13.50
N GLY A 143 -1.08 13.15 12.43
CA GLY A 143 0.35 13.23 12.13
C GLY A 143 1.25 12.49 13.13
N ASP A 144 0.68 11.63 13.98
CA ASP A 144 1.41 10.89 15.02
C ASP A 144 1.99 9.58 14.47
N PHE A 145 2.99 9.70 13.59
CA PHE A 145 3.70 8.59 13.00
C PHE A 145 5.13 8.96 12.61
N ALA A 146 6.04 7.99 12.71
CA ALA A 146 7.44 8.16 12.38
C ALA A 146 8.05 6.85 11.86
N GLY A 147 9.19 6.96 11.18
CA GLY A 147 9.93 5.82 10.66
C GLY A 147 9.39 5.29 9.32
N THR A 148 9.58 3.99 9.09
CA THR A 148 9.11 3.30 7.88
C THR A 148 7.70 2.74 8.12
N LEU A 149 6.75 3.15 7.29
CA LEU A 149 5.33 2.82 7.45
C LEU A 149 4.88 1.80 6.40
N THR A 150 3.93 0.93 6.74
CA THR A 150 3.37 -0.03 5.78
C THR A 150 2.08 0.52 5.20
N LEU A 151 1.98 0.56 3.86
CA LEU A 151 0.76 0.98 3.17
C LEU A 151 -0.36 -0.03 3.42
N PRO A 152 -1.57 0.41 3.80
CA PRO A 152 -2.74 -0.46 3.94
C PRO A 152 -3.30 -0.79 2.56
N ALA A 153 -2.53 -1.49 1.74
CA ALA A 153 -2.86 -1.78 0.35
C ALA A 153 -2.46 -3.19 -0.06
N ALA A 154 -3.41 -3.91 -0.67
CA ALA A 154 -3.16 -5.15 -1.37
C ALA A 154 -2.50 -4.86 -2.73
N THR A 155 -1.56 -5.72 -3.10
CA THR A 155 -0.87 -5.65 -4.40
C THR A 155 -1.28 -6.83 -5.29
N ARG A 156 -0.94 -6.73 -6.57
CA ARG A 156 -1.18 -7.78 -7.57
C ARG A 156 0.13 -8.22 -8.21
N PRO A 157 0.21 -9.43 -8.78
CA PRO A 157 1.36 -9.81 -9.59
C PRO A 157 1.43 -8.98 -10.89
N THR A 158 2.64 -8.66 -11.35
CA THR A 158 2.89 -7.83 -12.53
C THR A 158 2.74 -8.55 -13.86
N ASP A 159 2.81 -9.89 -13.87
CA ASP A 159 2.76 -10.74 -15.06
C ASP A 159 1.35 -10.99 -15.61
N GLY A 160 0.29 -10.55 -14.92
CA GLY A 160 -1.08 -10.51 -15.44
C GLY A 160 -1.86 -11.83 -15.32
N ASP A 161 -1.27 -12.90 -14.81
CA ASP A 161 -1.94 -14.22 -14.66
C ASP A 161 -2.93 -14.26 -13.47
N GLY A 162 -3.06 -13.16 -12.72
CA GLY A 162 -4.05 -13.01 -11.66
C GLY A 162 -4.40 -11.56 -11.38
N LEU A 163 -5.63 -11.14 -11.72
CA LEU A 163 -6.18 -9.85 -11.29
C LEU A 163 -6.65 -9.86 -9.83
N VAL A 164 -6.66 -11.04 -9.19
CA VAL A 164 -7.08 -11.21 -7.80
C VAL A 164 -6.02 -10.57 -6.89
N PRO A 165 -6.37 -9.53 -6.12
CA PRO A 165 -5.44 -8.96 -5.16
C PRO A 165 -5.19 -9.96 -4.03
N LEU A 166 -3.93 -10.05 -3.61
CA LEU A 166 -3.52 -10.86 -2.47
C LEU A 166 -3.08 -9.93 -1.35
N PHE A 167 -3.76 -10.00 -0.21
CA PHE A 167 -3.61 -8.95 0.80
C PHE A 167 -2.24 -8.96 1.48
N LEU A 168 -1.52 -10.08 1.56
CA LEU A 168 -0.17 -10.12 2.12
C LEU A 168 0.94 -9.86 1.08
N GLY A 169 0.63 -10.05 -0.20
CA GLY A 169 1.58 -9.91 -1.30
C GLY A 169 1.31 -10.89 -2.46
N PRO A 170 1.94 -10.68 -3.62
CA PRO A 170 1.54 -11.28 -4.91
C PRO A 170 1.74 -12.80 -5.02
N HIS A 171 2.39 -13.44 -4.04
CA HIS A 171 2.61 -14.89 -4.01
C HIS A 171 2.04 -15.57 -2.76
N THR A 172 1.40 -14.81 -1.87
CA THR A 172 1.02 -15.29 -0.55
C THR A 172 -0.41 -14.87 -0.21
N GLY A 173 -1.29 -15.86 -0.14
CA GLY A 173 -2.58 -15.74 0.54
C GLY A 173 -2.89 -17.09 1.20
N PRO A 174 -2.91 -17.20 2.54
CA PRO A 174 -3.53 -18.35 3.18
C PRO A 174 -5.02 -18.33 2.77
N GLY A 175 -5.42 -19.23 1.87
CA GLY A 175 -6.64 -19.11 1.05
C GLY A 175 -7.85 -18.54 1.80
N GLY A 176 -8.25 -19.16 2.91
CA GLY A 176 -9.41 -18.72 3.69
C GLY A 176 -9.30 -17.30 4.28
N LEU A 177 -8.10 -16.82 4.62
CA LEU A 177 -7.94 -15.43 5.10
C LEU A 177 -7.96 -14.43 3.94
N ASN A 178 -7.49 -14.81 2.75
CA ASN A 178 -7.59 -13.93 1.59
C ASN A 178 -9.05 -13.78 1.15
N ASP A 179 -9.82 -14.86 1.16
CA ASP A 179 -11.26 -14.81 0.85
C ASP A 179 -12.01 -13.95 1.87
N LEU A 180 -11.72 -14.15 3.17
CA LEU A 180 -12.26 -13.30 4.23
C LEU A 180 -11.92 -11.82 3.99
N TYR A 181 -10.66 -11.52 3.70
CA TYR A 181 -10.18 -10.18 3.43
C TYR A 181 -10.92 -9.53 2.25
N LEU A 182 -11.04 -10.24 1.12
CA LEU A 182 -11.68 -9.72 -0.09
C LEU A 182 -13.18 -9.47 0.11
N ASN A 183 -13.87 -10.40 0.79
CA ASN A 183 -15.29 -10.25 1.11
C ASN A 183 -15.54 -9.04 2.01
N GLU A 184 -14.71 -8.86 3.04
CA GLU A 184 -14.85 -7.75 3.98
C GLU A 184 -14.48 -6.41 3.35
N ARG A 185 -13.48 -6.39 2.45
CA ARG A 185 -13.11 -5.23 1.64
C ARG A 185 -14.25 -4.82 0.70
N LEU A 186 -14.89 -5.78 0.03
CA LEU A 186 -16.05 -5.52 -0.84
C LEU A 186 -17.21 -4.93 -0.03
N ARG A 187 -17.59 -5.60 1.06
CA ARG A 187 -18.68 -5.17 1.95
C ARG A 187 -18.46 -3.76 2.50
N ALA A 188 -17.23 -3.45 2.91
CA ALA A 188 -16.88 -2.13 3.40
C ALA A 188 -16.96 -1.06 2.30
N ALA A 189 -16.50 -1.36 1.08
CA ALA A 189 -16.60 -0.43 -0.04
C ALA A 189 -18.05 -0.15 -0.44
N GLU A 190 -18.91 -1.17 -0.43
CA GLU A 190 -20.36 -1.00 -0.65
C GLU A 190 -21.00 -0.09 0.40
N ALA A 191 -20.62 -0.25 1.67
CA ALA A 191 -21.12 0.58 2.76
C ALA A 191 -20.69 2.06 2.63
N GLU A 192 -19.42 2.32 2.28
CA GLU A 192 -18.92 3.68 2.02
C GLU A 192 -19.66 4.34 0.85
N LEU A 193 -19.87 3.60 -0.25
CA LEU A 193 -20.61 4.09 -1.41
C LEU A 193 -22.09 4.37 -1.11
N ALA A 194 -22.73 3.55 -0.27
CA ALA A 194 -24.10 3.78 0.16
C ALA A 194 -24.21 5.02 1.05
N GLY A 195 -23.27 5.20 1.99
CA GLY A 195 -23.21 6.39 2.85
C GLY A 195 -23.01 7.68 2.06
N ALA A 196 -22.13 7.67 1.05
CA ALA A 196 -21.87 8.82 0.19
C ALA A 196 -23.05 9.24 -0.70
N ARG A 197 -24.02 8.35 -0.97
CA ARG A 197 -25.24 8.69 -1.73
C ARG A 197 -26.31 9.40 -0.91
N HIS A 198 -26.13 9.45 0.41
CA HIS A 198 -27.10 10.02 1.35
C HIS A 198 -26.57 11.27 2.08
N ALA A 199 -25.33 11.67 1.81
CA ALA A 199 -24.73 12.93 2.25
C ALA A 199 -24.90 14.01 1.16
#